data_AF-A0A4Z0KDA6-F1
#
_entry.id   AF-A0A4Z0KDA6-F1
#
_cell.length_a   1.000
_cell.length_b   1.000
_cell.length_c   1.000
_cell.angle_alpha   90.00
_cell.angle_beta   90.00
_cell.angle_gamma   90.00
#
_symmetry.space_group_name_H-M   'P 1'
#
loop_
_entity.id
_entity.type
_entity.pdbx_description
1 polymer ?
#
loop_
_entity_poly.entity_id
_entity_poly.type
_entity_poly.pdbx_seq_one_letter_code
_entity_poly.pdbx_strand_id
1 'polypeptide(L)'
;MSEQNNTEMAFQIQRIYTKDVSFEAPNAPHVFQKDWQPEVKLDLDTASSQLADDVFEVVLRVTVTASLGEETAFLCEVQQAGIFSISGIEGTQMAHCLGAYCPNILLPYARECITSLVSRGSCPQLTLAPGPIDALGRPA
;
A
#
# COMPACT_ATOMS: atom_id res chain seq x y z
N MET A 1 26.00 -20.22 34.31
CA MET A 1 24.57 -20.52 34.24
C MET A 1 24.09 -20.02 32.89
N SER A 2 24.10 -20.93 31.93
CA SER A 2 23.34 -20.91 30.67
C SER A 2 21.84 -21.08 31.03
N GLU A 3 20.81 -20.60 30.34
CA GLU A 3 20.58 -20.27 28.94
C GLU A 3 19.69 -19.01 28.85
N GLN A 4 20.10 -17.99 28.09
CA GLN A 4 19.16 -16.99 27.56
C GLN A 4 18.39 -17.67 26.44
N ASN A 5 17.11 -17.97 26.69
CA ASN A 5 16.19 -18.48 25.68
C ASN A 5 16.01 -17.38 24.62
N ASN A 6 16.89 -17.37 23.63
CA ASN A 6 16.81 -16.54 22.44
C ASN A 6 15.68 -17.12 21.59
N THR A 7 14.43 -16.82 21.94
CA THR A 7 13.32 -17.03 21.01
C THR A 7 13.53 -16.01 19.88
N GLU A 8 14.34 -16.39 18.90
CA GLU A 8 14.53 -15.60 17.69
C GLU A 8 13.16 -15.43 17.04
N MET A 9 12.72 -14.19 16.90
CA MET A 9 11.52 -13.83 16.17
C MET A 9 11.55 -14.53 14.80
N ALA A 10 10.66 -15.49 14.59
CA ALA A 10 10.54 -16.17 13.31
C ALA A 10 9.51 -15.41 12.48
N PHE A 11 10.00 -14.63 11.52
CA PHE A 11 9.17 -13.94 10.54
C PHE A 11 9.44 -14.53 9.16
N GLN A 12 8.41 -15.10 8.54
CA GLN A 12 8.47 -15.64 7.19
C GLN A 12 7.35 -15.09 6.32
N ILE A 13 7.72 -14.68 5.10
CA ILE A 13 6.77 -14.29 4.07
C ILE A 13 6.35 -15.57 3.35
N GLN A 14 5.12 -16.03 3.58
CA GLN A 14 4.57 -17.21 2.88
C GLN A 14 4.23 -16.87 1.44
N ARG A 15 3.55 -15.73 1.24
CA ARG A 15 3.10 -15.30 -0.08
C ARG A 15 2.83 -13.81 -0.11
N ILE A 16 3.05 -13.18 -1.25
CA ILE A 16 2.58 -11.84 -1.57
C ILE A 16 1.74 -11.94 -2.85
N TYR A 17 0.56 -11.34 -2.86
CA TYR A 17 -0.34 -11.34 -4.02
C TYR A 17 -1.20 -10.09 -4.04
N THR A 18 -1.60 -9.67 -5.23
CA THR A 18 -2.60 -8.61 -5.39
C THR A 18 -3.97 -9.23 -5.24
N LYS A 19 -4.74 -8.76 -4.25
CA LYS A 19 -6.08 -9.28 -3.91
C LYS A 19 -7.16 -8.61 -4.75
N ASP A 20 -7.01 -7.31 -4.94
CA ASP A 20 -7.91 -6.50 -5.75
C ASP A 20 -7.13 -5.38 -6.45
N VAL A 21 -7.59 -5.03 -7.64
CA VAL A 21 -7.08 -3.92 -8.42
C VAL A 21 -8.21 -3.28 -9.19
N SER A 22 -8.36 -1.98 -9.01
CA SER A 22 -9.33 -1.15 -9.74
C SER A 22 -8.62 0.05 -10.35
N PHE A 23 -8.94 0.33 -11.61
CA PHE A 23 -8.51 1.54 -12.29
C PHE A 23 -9.68 2.08 -13.11
N GLU A 24 -10.03 3.34 -12.86
CA GLU A 24 -11.15 4.00 -13.50
C GLU A 24 -10.71 5.38 -14.01
N ALA A 25 -11.02 5.66 -15.28
CA ALA A 25 -10.77 6.96 -15.90
C ALA A 25 -12.08 7.47 -16.52
N PRO A 26 -13.05 7.93 -15.71
CA PRO A 26 -14.41 8.21 -16.18
C PRO A 26 -14.47 9.33 -17.23
N ASN A 27 -13.53 10.29 -17.13
CA ASN A 27 -13.48 11.46 -18.02
C ASN A 27 -12.49 11.27 -19.19
N ALA A 28 -11.94 10.07 -19.38
CA ALA A 28 -11.16 9.78 -20.57
C ALA A 28 -12.06 9.71 -21.83
N PRO A 29 -11.65 10.25 -22.99
CA PRO A 29 -10.38 10.94 -23.28
C PRO A 29 -10.43 12.47 -23.07
N HIS A 30 -11.56 13.06 -22.68
CA HIS A 30 -11.73 14.53 -22.53
C HIS A 30 -10.73 15.13 -21.55
N VAL A 31 -10.36 14.38 -20.53
CA VAL A 31 -9.32 14.71 -19.55
C VAL A 31 -7.97 15.07 -20.20
N PHE A 32 -7.64 14.50 -21.37
CA PHE A 32 -6.38 14.75 -22.08
C PHE A 32 -6.32 16.10 -22.78
N GLN A 33 -7.45 16.80 -22.93
CA GLN A 33 -7.50 18.12 -23.56
C GLN A 33 -7.30 19.27 -22.55
N LYS A 34 -7.28 18.96 -21.25
CA LYS A 34 -7.13 19.95 -20.18
C LYS A 34 -5.66 20.13 -19.79
N ASP A 35 -5.34 21.29 -19.22
CA ASP A 35 -4.04 21.53 -18.59
C ASP A 35 -3.77 20.51 -17.49
N TRP A 36 -2.70 19.74 -17.65
CA TRP A 36 -2.37 18.63 -16.77
C TRP A 36 -1.73 19.10 -15.45
N GLN A 37 -2.58 19.50 -14.51
CA GLN A 37 -2.21 19.82 -13.12
C GLN A 37 -3.11 19.04 -12.15
N PRO A 38 -2.99 17.70 -12.10
CA PRO A 38 -3.88 16.92 -11.26
C PRO A 38 -3.51 17.09 -9.78
N GLU A 39 -4.51 17.34 -8.95
CA GLU A 39 -4.40 17.17 -7.51
C GLU A 39 -4.48 15.68 -7.19
N VAL A 40 -3.39 15.13 -6.64
CA VAL A 40 -3.27 13.71 -6.30
C VAL A 40 -3.52 13.55 -4.82
N LYS A 41 -4.56 12.79 -4.50
CA LYS A 41 -4.85 12.33 -3.14
C LYS A 41 -4.44 10.87 -3.00
N LEU A 42 -3.60 10.60 -2.01
CA LEU A 42 -3.17 9.26 -1.63
C LEU A 42 -3.84 8.90 -0.31
N ASP A 43 -4.54 7.76 -0.28
CA ASP A 43 -5.11 7.16 0.92
C ASP A 43 -4.49 5.77 1.12
N LEU A 44 -4.07 5.50 2.35
CA LEU A 44 -3.38 4.27 2.74
C LEU A 44 -4.14 3.66 3.90
N ASP A 45 -4.66 2.46 3.68
CA ASP A 45 -5.43 1.72 4.66
C ASP A 45 -4.82 0.33 4.83
N THR A 46 -4.67 -0.13 6.06
CA THR A 46 -4.05 -1.43 6.35
C THR A 46 -5.00 -2.25 7.21
N ALA A 47 -5.34 -3.43 6.71
CA ALA A 47 -6.09 -4.42 7.44
C ALA A 47 -5.19 -5.63 7.73
N SER A 48 -5.39 -6.26 8.89
CA SER A 48 -4.76 -7.54 9.20
C SER A 48 -5.81 -8.53 9.68
N SER A 49 -5.59 -9.81 9.41
CA SER A 49 -6.51 -10.90 9.74
C SER A 49 -5.71 -12.16 10.03
N GLN A 50 -6.09 -12.89 11.07
CA GLN A 50 -5.44 -14.16 11.39
C GLN A 50 -6.08 -15.28 10.55
N LEU A 51 -5.25 -16.06 9.84
CA LEU A 51 -5.70 -17.18 9.02
C LEU A 51 -5.54 -18.53 9.75
N ALA A 52 -4.47 -18.70 10.51
CA ALA A 52 -4.18 -19.90 11.28
C ALA A 52 -3.27 -19.56 12.50
N ASP A 53 -2.89 -20.58 13.24
CA ASP A 53 -1.89 -20.46 14.31
C ASP A 53 -0.57 -19.93 13.71
N ASP A 54 -0.04 -18.85 14.26
CA ASP A 54 1.13 -18.15 13.75
C ASP A 54 1.04 -17.64 12.29
N VAL A 55 -0.13 -17.66 11.63
CA VAL A 55 -0.30 -17.21 10.23
C VAL A 55 -1.28 -16.05 10.13
N PHE A 56 -0.80 -14.94 9.57
CA PHE A 56 -1.54 -13.69 9.43
C PHE A 56 -1.57 -13.23 7.97
N GLU A 57 -2.74 -12.84 7.49
CA GLU A 57 -2.91 -12.06 6.27
C GLU A 57 -2.83 -10.57 6.63
N VAL A 58 -2.00 -9.81 5.92
CA VAL A 58 -2.01 -8.35 5.97
C VAL A 58 -2.35 -7.84 4.59
N VAL A 59 -3.33 -6.95 4.51
CA VAL A 59 -3.80 -6.31 3.29
C VAL A 59 -3.53 -4.83 3.39
N LEU A 60 -2.66 -4.33 2.52
CA LEU A 60 -2.40 -2.92 2.31
C LEU A 60 -3.24 -2.44 1.13
N ARG A 61 -4.23 -1.61 1.40
CA ARG A 61 -5.02 -0.91 0.40
C ARG A 61 -4.43 0.47 0.15
N VAL A 62 -4.14 0.75 -1.10
CA VAL A 62 -3.61 2.02 -1.56
C VAL A 62 -4.56 2.59 -2.59
N THR A 63 -5.20 3.71 -2.26
CA THR A 63 -6.15 4.39 -3.13
C THR A 63 -5.54 5.72 -3.57
N VAL A 64 -5.45 5.91 -4.89
CA VAL A 64 -4.91 7.10 -5.54
C VAL A 64 -6.03 7.72 -6.37
N THR A 65 -6.40 8.94 -6.00
CA THR A 65 -7.40 9.72 -6.73
C THR A 65 -6.72 10.95 -7.30
N ALA A 66 -6.75 11.10 -8.62
CA ALA A 66 -6.24 12.27 -9.31
C ALA A 66 -7.40 13.11 -9.84
N SER A 67 -7.41 14.40 -9.53
CA SER A 67 -8.50 15.33 -9.89
C SER A 67 -7.95 16.53 -10.63
N LEU A 68 -8.59 16.97 -11.71
CA LEU A 68 -8.26 18.17 -12.48
C LEU A 68 -9.37 19.21 -12.29
N GLY A 69 -9.18 20.12 -11.34
CA GLY A 69 -10.23 21.05 -10.93
C GLY A 69 -11.41 20.31 -10.31
N GLU A 70 -12.59 20.40 -10.93
CA GLU A 70 -13.82 19.72 -10.46
C GLU A 70 -14.03 18.32 -11.06
N GLU A 71 -13.16 17.87 -11.96
CA GLU A 71 -13.30 16.57 -12.63
C GLU A 71 -12.28 15.56 -12.13
N THR A 72 -12.69 14.30 -11.97
CA THR A 72 -11.76 13.22 -11.65
C THR A 72 -11.02 12.76 -12.90
N ALA A 73 -9.70 12.87 -12.90
CA ALA A 73 -8.86 12.40 -13.98
C ALA A 73 -8.82 10.87 -13.99
N PHE A 74 -8.44 10.27 -12.86
CA PHE A 74 -8.50 8.83 -12.65
C PHE A 74 -8.62 8.48 -11.17
N LEU A 75 -9.17 7.30 -10.90
CA LEU A 75 -9.07 6.61 -9.63
C LEU A 75 -8.30 5.30 -9.83
N CYS A 76 -7.41 5.00 -8.91
CA CYS A 76 -6.67 3.75 -8.89
C CYS A 76 -6.70 3.21 -7.46
N GLU A 77 -7.24 2.02 -7.26
CA GLU A 77 -7.17 1.31 -5.99
C GLU A 77 -6.40 0.01 -6.18
N VAL A 78 -5.43 -0.25 -5.31
CA VAL A 78 -4.70 -1.52 -5.27
C VAL A 78 -4.74 -2.08 -3.86
N GLN A 79 -5.21 -3.31 -3.73
CA GLN A 79 -5.17 -4.07 -2.48
C GLN A 79 -4.08 -5.13 -2.58
N GLN A 80 -2.92 -4.81 -2.00
CA GLN A 80 -1.80 -5.73 -1.93
C GLN A 80 -1.89 -6.55 -0.65
N ALA A 81 -2.00 -7.86 -0.77
CA ALA A 81 -2.06 -8.77 0.35
C ALA A 81 -0.75 -9.56 0.51
N GLY A 82 -0.42 -9.89 1.74
CA GLY A 82 0.66 -10.79 2.09
C GLY A 82 0.24 -11.74 3.19
N ILE A 83 0.64 -12.99 3.08
CA ILE A 83 0.52 -13.99 4.13
C ILE A 83 1.89 -14.09 4.80
N PHE A 84 1.89 -13.90 6.11
CA PHE A 84 3.09 -13.88 6.95
C PHE A 84 2.93 -14.93 8.05
N SER A 85 3.93 -15.78 8.19
CA SER A 85 4.08 -16.64 9.36
C SER A 85 4.93 -15.91 10.39
N ILE A 86 4.36 -15.66 11.56
CA ILE A 86 4.97 -14.87 12.62
C ILE A 86 4.87 -15.64 13.93
N SER A 87 6.03 -16.01 14.47
CA SER A 87 6.16 -16.75 15.73
C SER A 87 7.18 -16.11 16.65
N GLY A 88 7.01 -16.30 17.96
CA GLY A 88 7.97 -15.83 18.97
C GLY A 88 7.84 -14.35 19.34
N ILE A 89 6.78 -13.66 18.89
CA ILE A 89 6.45 -12.29 19.31
C ILE A 89 4.97 -12.20 19.74
N GLU A 90 4.70 -11.44 20.81
CA GLU A 90 3.35 -11.28 21.35
C GLU A 90 3.05 -9.81 21.69
N GLY A 91 1.76 -9.48 21.84
CA GLY A 91 1.29 -8.16 22.26
C GLY A 91 1.73 -7.03 21.32
N THR A 92 2.38 -6.02 21.88
CA THR A 92 2.77 -4.79 21.17
C THR A 92 3.72 -5.03 20.00
N GLN A 93 4.61 -6.02 20.09
CA GLN A 93 5.54 -6.34 19.00
C GLN A 93 4.82 -6.94 17.78
N MET A 94 3.83 -7.80 18.03
CA MET A 94 2.99 -8.36 16.96
C MET A 94 2.19 -7.25 16.27
N ALA A 95 1.55 -6.37 17.05
CA ALA A 95 0.79 -5.24 16.50
C ALA A 95 1.67 -4.32 15.65
N HIS A 96 2.90 -4.03 16.09
CA HIS A 96 3.86 -3.24 15.32
C HIS A 96 4.29 -3.95 14.03
N CYS A 97 4.49 -5.27 14.07
CA CYS A 97 4.86 -6.03 12.88
C CYS A 97 3.73 -6.06 11.84
N LEU A 98 2.50 -6.33 12.27
CA LEU A 98 1.34 -6.36 11.37
C LEU A 98 0.97 -4.96 10.85
N GLY A 99 1.11 -3.93 11.70
CA GLY A 99 0.67 -2.56 11.38
C GLY A 99 1.71 -1.67 10.70
N ALA A 100 3.01 -1.96 10.83
CA ALA A 100 4.07 -1.15 10.22
C ALA A 100 5.02 -1.97 9.35
N TYR A 101 5.51 -3.10 9.83
CA TYR A 101 6.53 -3.88 9.12
C TYR A 101 5.97 -4.58 7.86
N CYS A 102 4.87 -5.32 8.00
CA CYS A 102 4.19 -5.99 6.90
C CYS A 102 3.74 -5.04 5.79
N PRO A 103 3.02 -3.93 6.07
CA PRO A 103 2.62 -3.00 5.00
C PRO A 103 3.83 -2.32 4.35
N ASN A 104 4.93 -2.07 5.06
CA ASN A 104 6.15 -1.52 4.44
C ASN A 104 6.72 -2.47 3.37
N ILE A 105 6.67 -3.78 3.61
CA ILE A 105 7.06 -4.81 2.63
C ILE A 105 6.10 -4.84 1.43
N LEU A 106 4.81 -4.62 1.66
CA LEU A 106 3.77 -4.65 0.60
C LEU A 106 3.73 -3.37 -0.24
N LEU A 107 4.09 -2.23 0.35
CA LEU A 107 4.07 -0.91 -0.28
C LEU A 107 4.80 -0.84 -1.63
N PRO A 108 6.03 -1.36 -1.82
CA PRO A 108 6.69 -1.31 -3.13
C PRO A 108 5.94 -2.08 -4.21
N TYR A 109 5.30 -3.22 -3.88
CA TYR A 109 4.49 -3.98 -4.84
C TYR A 109 3.22 -3.22 -5.21
N ALA A 110 2.53 -2.65 -4.22
CA ALA A 110 1.35 -1.82 -4.46
C ALA A 110 1.70 -0.59 -5.33
N ARG A 111 2.82 0.07 -5.04
CA ARG A 111 3.30 1.24 -5.79
C ARG A 111 3.65 0.90 -7.23
N GLU A 112 4.29 -0.24 -7.48
CA GLU A 112 4.58 -0.70 -8.85
C GLU A 112 3.27 -0.96 -9.61
N CYS A 113 2.32 -1.68 -9.02
CA CYS A 113 1.01 -1.93 -9.61
C CYS A 113 0.28 -0.63 -9.98
N ILE A 114 0.22 0.35 -9.06
CA ILE A 114 -0.37 1.67 -9.34
C ILE A 114 0.34 2.34 -10.51
N THR A 115 1.68 2.36 -10.49
CA THR A 115 2.48 2.99 -11.54
C THR A 115 2.19 2.35 -12.91
N SER A 116 2.07 1.03 -12.94
CA SER A 116 1.72 0.25 -14.13
C SER A 116 0.33 0.59 -14.65
N LEU A 117 -0.67 0.73 -13.77
CA LEU A 117 -2.05 1.08 -14.12
C LEU A 117 -2.17 2.51 -14.65
N VAL A 118 -1.56 3.48 -13.95
CA VAL A 118 -1.55 4.89 -14.38
C VAL A 118 -0.86 5.03 -15.75
N SER A 119 0.24 4.30 -15.96
CA SER A 119 0.93 4.28 -17.26
C SER A 119 0.04 3.68 -18.36
N ARG A 120 -0.72 2.62 -18.06
CA ARG A 120 -1.71 2.05 -19.00
C ARG A 120 -2.86 3.00 -19.31
N GLY A 121 -3.21 3.89 -18.38
CA GLY A 121 -4.17 4.98 -18.58
C GLY A 121 -3.69 6.09 -19.52
N SER A 122 -2.49 5.99 -20.11
CA SER A 122 -1.83 7.04 -20.90
C SER A 122 -1.74 8.40 -20.19
N CYS A 123 -1.89 8.40 -18.87
CA CYS A 123 -1.75 9.59 -18.06
C CYS A 123 -0.24 9.88 -17.89
N PRO A 124 0.20 11.15 -17.91
CA PRO A 124 1.57 11.52 -17.59
C PRO A 124 2.07 10.84 -16.31
N GLN A 125 3.32 10.36 -16.34
CA GLN A 125 3.85 9.48 -15.30
C GLN A 125 3.73 10.10 -13.91
N LEU A 126 2.87 9.51 -13.09
CA LEU A 126 2.69 9.91 -11.71
C LEU A 126 3.73 9.17 -10.88
N THR A 127 4.96 9.69 -10.89
CA THR A 127 6.00 9.18 -10.00
C THR A 127 5.65 9.57 -8.58
N LEU A 128 5.05 8.66 -7.80
CA LEU A 128 4.94 8.84 -6.35
C LEU A 128 6.33 9.22 -5.83
N ALA A 129 6.48 10.38 -5.20
CA ALA A 129 7.77 10.75 -4.64
C ALA A 129 8.14 9.74 -3.53
N PRO A 130 9.40 9.29 -3.42
CA PRO A 130 9.88 8.55 -2.25
C PRO A 130 10.00 9.53 -1.06
N GLY A 131 8.86 9.95 -0.51
CA GLY A 131 8.81 10.77 0.69
C GLY A 131 8.88 9.91 1.95
N PRO A 132 9.62 10.30 2.99
CA PRO A 132 9.49 9.68 4.30
C PRO A 132 8.07 9.89 4.84
N ILE A 133 7.48 8.86 5.45
CA ILE A 133 6.14 8.86 6.07
C ILE A 133 5.98 9.97 7.15
N ASP A 134 7.08 10.57 7.61
CA ASP A 134 7.13 11.61 8.65
C ASP A 134 6.64 13.01 8.20
N ALA A 135 6.42 13.25 6.91
CA ALA A 135 6.08 14.59 6.41
C ALA A 135 4.57 14.88 6.28
N LEU A 136 3.69 13.92 6.59
CA LEU A 136 2.24 14.10 6.52
C LEU A 136 1.71 14.80 7.79
N GLY A 137 2.16 16.03 8.05
CA GLY A 137 1.81 16.68 9.33
C GLY A 137 2.20 18.13 9.54
N ARG A 138 2.43 18.95 8.51
CA ARG A 138 2.49 20.41 8.70
C ARG A 138 1.69 21.19 7.66
N PRO A 139 0.57 21.84 8.04
CA PRO A 139 0.06 22.97 7.29
C PRO A 139 1.03 24.15 7.44
N ALA A 140 1.22 24.91 6.35
CA ALA A 140 1.86 26.22 6.38
C ALA A 140 0.96 27.25 7.08
#